data_AF-A0A943PTQ2-F1
#
_entry.id   AF-A0A943PTQ2-F1
#
_cell.length_a   1.000
_cell.length_b   1.000
_cell.length_c   1.000
_cell.angle_alpha   90.00
_cell.angle_beta   90.00
_cell.angle_gamma   90.00
#
_symmetry.space_group_name_H-M   'P 1'
#
loop_
_entity.id
_entity.type
_entity.pdbx_description
1 polymer ?
#
loop_
_entity_poly.entity_id
_entity_poly.type
_entity_poly.pdbx_seq_one_letter_code
_entity_poly.pdbx_strand_id
1 'polypeptide(L)'
;MENLLLLKKEKNLLKYTNDLDSEATEIIYFLQDIKIKLEYAEMCLNFANDDTLIDSIIYEIMSLQKRYDYFLKLSKKKGIVITFPQILQKFPAS
;
A
#
# COMPACT_ATOMS: atom_id res chain seq x y z
N MET A 1 -22.57 -3.83 16.28
CA MET A 1 -21.95 -2.47 16.32
C MET A 1 -20.78 -2.29 15.35
N GLU A 2 -20.30 -3.36 14.69
CA GLU A 2 -19.06 -3.34 13.87
C GLU A 2 -19.21 -2.62 12.51
N ASN A 3 -20.41 -2.60 11.91
CA ASN A 3 -20.66 -1.97 10.62
C ASN A 3 -20.60 -0.43 10.61
N LEU A 4 -20.86 0.22 11.75
CA LEU A 4 -20.89 1.70 11.81
C LEU A 4 -19.49 2.32 11.77
N LEU A 5 -18.47 1.57 12.24
CA LEU A 5 -17.08 2.03 12.21
C LEU A 5 -16.51 1.97 10.79
N LEU A 6 -16.83 0.90 10.05
CA LEU A 6 -16.39 0.71 8.66
C LEU A 6 -16.99 1.79 7.74
N LEU A 7 -18.30 2.02 7.84
CA LEU A 7 -19.00 3.06 7.08
C LEU A 7 -18.51 4.48 7.40
N LYS A 8 -18.15 4.76 8.66
CA LYS A 8 -17.54 6.05 9.04
C LYS A 8 -16.13 6.20 8.48
N LYS A 9 -15.35 5.11 8.42
CA LYS A 9 -13.99 5.11 7.89
C LYS A 9 -13.98 5.29 6.37
N GLU A 10 -14.85 4.58 5.65
CA GLU A 10 -15.07 4.74 4.20
C GLU A 10 -15.60 6.14 3.85
N LYS A 11 -16.58 6.66 4.60
CA LYS A 11 -17.08 8.03 4.40
C LYS A 11 -16.03 9.10 4.70
N ASN A 12 -15.15 8.88 5.68
CA ASN A 12 -14.03 9.81 5.93
C ASN A 12 -12.97 9.74 4.83
N LEU A 13 -12.67 8.55 4.30
CA LEU A 13 -11.80 8.39 3.12
C LEU A 13 -12.40 9.11 1.90
N LEU A 14 -13.69 8.89 1.61
CA LEU A 14 -14.44 9.58 0.53
C LEU A 14 -14.53 11.10 0.72
N LYS A 15 -14.59 11.59 1.98
CA LYS A 15 -14.61 13.02 2.26
C LYS A 15 -13.27 13.67 1.96
N TYR A 16 -12.15 12.98 2.19
CA TYR A 16 -10.83 13.47 1.78
C TYR A 16 -10.64 13.43 0.27
N THR A 17 -11.20 12.45 -0.45
CA THR A 17 -11.03 12.36 -1.92
C THR A 17 -11.77 13.44 -2.70
N ASN A 18 -12.85 14.02 -2.15
CA ASN A 18 -13.64 15.02 -2.87
C ASN A 18 -12.97 16.41 -2.93
N ASP A 19 -11.97 16.69 -2.10
CA ASP A 19 -11.20 17.95 -2.09
C ASP A 19 -9.75 17.76 -2.58
N LEU A 20 -9.36 16.56 -3.01
CA LEU A 20 -8.03 16.27 -3.54
C LEU A 20 -8.01 16.42 -5.05
N ASP A 21 -7.01 17.16 -5.54
CA ASP A 21 -6.70 17.19 -6.98
C ASP A 21 -6.47 15.77 -7.52
N SER A 22 -6.79 15.55 -8.81
CA SER A 22 -6.73 14.22 -9.44
C SER A 22 -5.34 13.59 -9.30
N GLU A 23 -4.30 14.42 -9.42
CA GLU A 23 -2.91 14.02 -9.26
C GLU A 23 -2.60 13.51 -7.83
N ALA A 24 -3.18 14.14 -6.80
CA ALA A 24 -3.00 13.70 -5.42
C ALA A 24 -3.68 12.34 -5.18
N THR A 25 -4.85 12.13 -5.78
CA THR A 25 -5.57 10.86 -5.73
C THR A 25 -4.76 9.74 -6.40
N GLU A 26 -4.16 10.00 -7.56
CA GLU A 26 -3.30 9.04 -8.25
C GLU A 26 -2.06 8.67 -7.42
N ILE A 27 -1.39 9.65 -6.81
CA ILE A 27 -0.23 9.40 -5.95
C ILE A 27 -0.59 8.47 -4.77
N ILE A 28 -1.74 8.73 -4.13
CA ILE A 28 -2.22 7.89 -3.04
C ILE A 28 -2.52 6.48 -3.53
N TYR A 29 -3.18 6.35 -4.69
CA TYR A 29 -3.48 5.07 -5.31
C TYR A 29 -2.20 4.27 -5.59
N PHE A 30 -1.19 4.87 -6.22
CA PHE A 30 0.08 4.21 -6.49
C PHE A 30 0.79 3.75 -5.21
N LEU A 31 0.77 4.56 -4.15
CA LEU A 31 1.39 4.17 -2.89
C LEU A 31 0.67 3.00 -2.20
N GLN A 32 -0.65 2.92 -2.32
CA GLN A 32 -1.43 1.78 -1.82
C GLN A 32 -1.18 0.52 -2.64
N ASP A 33 -1.22 0.63 -3.97
CA ASP A 33 -0.97 -0.48 -4.89
C ASP A 33 0.44 -1.06 -4.71
N ILE A 34 1.47 -0.20 -4.60
CA ILE A 34 2.84 -0.65 -4.37
C ILE A 34 2.97 -1.40 -3.04
N LYS A 35 2.28 -0.96 -1.97
CA LYS A 35 2.29 -1.66 -0.68
C LYS A 35 1.69 -3.06 -0.79
N ILE A 36 0.55 -3.20 -1.45
CA ILE A 36 -0.09 -4.51 -1.65
C ILE A 36 0.84 -5.43 -2.44
N LYS A 37 1.51 -4.90 -3.48
CA LYS A 37 2.49 -5.66 -4.27
C LYS A 37 3.73 -6.06 -3.47
N LEU A 38 4.21 -5.21 -2.57
CA LEU A 38 5.31 -5.54 -1.66
C LEU A 38 4.92 -6.69 -0.73
N GLU A 39 3.75 -6.60 -0.07
CA GLU A 39 3.25 -7.68 0.80
C GLU A 39 3.10 -9.00 0.03
N TYR A 40 2.61 -8.94 -1.21
CA TYR A 40 2.50 -10.11 -2.07
C TYR A 40 3.86 -10.69 -2.47
N ALA A 41 4.81 -9.86 -2.88
CA ALA A 41 6.15 -10.31 -3.27
C ALA A 41 6.92 -10.91 -2.08
N GLU A 42 6.80 -10.32 -0.89
CA GLU A 42 7.33 -10.87 0.36
C GLU A 42 6.70 -12.23 0.70
N MET A 43 5.38 -12.38 0.51
CA MET A 43 4.72 -13.66 0.65
C MET A 43 5.26 -14.68 -0.36
N CYS A 44 5.39 -14.32 -1.64
CA CYS A 44 5.94 -15.19 -2.68
C CYS A 44 7.37 -15.65 -2.35
N LEU A 45 8.21 -14.77 -1.81
CA LEU A 45 9.57 -15.09 -1.42
C LEU A 45 9.61 -16.21 -0.36
N ASN A 46 8.67 -16.20 0.58
CA ASN A 46 8.58 -17.23 1.63
C ASN A 46 8.22 -18.63 1.09
N PHE A 47 7.65 -18.72 -0.11
CA PHE A 47 7.26 -19.99 -0.75
C PHE A 47 8.17 -20.39 -1.92
N ALA A 48 9.08 -19.52 -2.35
CA ALA A 48 10.00 -19.79 -3.44
C ALA A 48 11.13 -20.72 -2.98
N ASN A 49 11.43 -21.74 -3.78
CA ASN A 49 12.48 -22.73 -3.51
C ASN A 49 13.45 -22.91 -4.70
N ASP A 50 13.22 -22.18 -5.79
CA ASP A 50 14.10 -22.11 -6.94
C ASP A 50 14.91 -20.81 -6.87
N ASP A 51 16.23 -20.92 -7.01
CA ASP A 51 17.15 -19.78 -6.85
C ASP A 51 16.87 -18.67 -7.88
N THR A 52 16.48 -19.02 -9.11
CA THR A 52 16.19 -18.03 -10.16
C THR A 52 14.90 -17.28 -9.84
N LEU A 53 13.90 -17.97 -9.32
CA LEU A 53 12.66 -17.36 -8.86
C LEU A 53 12.89 -16.46 -7.63
N ILE A 54 13.69 -16.91 -6.67
CA ILE A 54 14.08 -16.12 -5.49
C ILE A 54 14.74 -14.81 -5.92
N ASP A 55 15.74 -14.87 -6.80
CA ASP A 55 16.43 -13.69 -7.32
C ASP A 55 15.46 -12.75 -8.04
N SER A 56 14.57 -13.28 -8.88
CA SER A 56 13.55 -12.48 -9.56
C SER A 56 12.65 -11.73 -8.56
N ILE A 57 12.20 -12.40 -7.50
CA ILE A 57 11.35 -11.79 -6.47
C ILE A 57 12.12 -10.72 -5.68
N ILE A 58 13.39 -10.94 -5.35
CA ILE A 58 14.24 -9.94 -4.69
C ILE A 58 14.35 -8.68 -5.55
N TYR A 59 14.61 -8.82 -6.86
CA TYR A 59 14.67 -7.67 -7.77
C TYR A 59 13.32 -6.94 -7.89
N GLU A 60 12.21 -7.68 -7.86
CA GLU A 60 10.87 -7.08 -7.84
C GLU A 60 10.64 -6.26 -6.57
N ILE A 61 10.94 -6.81 -5.39
CA ILE A 61 10.84 -6.09 -4.10
C ILE A 61 11.68 -4.81 -4.13
N MET A 62 12.93 -4.88 -4.58
CA MET A 62 13.80 -3.70 -4.69
C MET A 62 13.24 -2.65 -5.66
N SER A 63 12.66 -3.08 -6.77
CA SER A 63 12.00 -2.20 -7.74
C SER A 63 10.78 -1.50 -7.15
N LEU A 64 9.93 -2.25 -6.45
CA LEU A 64 8.74 -1.74 -5.76
C LEU A 64 9.11 -0.75 -4.66
N GLN A 65 10.12 -1.04 -3.83
CA GLN A 65 10.63 -0.12 -2.80
C GLN A 65 11.09 1.21 -3.41
N LYS A 66 11.86 1.19 -4.51
CA LYS A 66 12.29 2.42 -5.18
C LYS A 66 11.13 3.23 -5.74
N ARG A 67 10.10 2.57 -6.28
CA ARG A 67 8.88 3.25 -6.74
C ARG A 67 8.11 3.85 -5.56
N TYR A 68 8.00 3.13 -4.45
CA TYR A 68 7.37 3.63 -3.23
C TYR A 68 8.06 4.91 -2.74
N ASP A 69 9.40 4.88 -2.63
CA ASP A 69 10.20 6.03 -2.22
C ASP A 69 10.01 7.23 -3.14
N TYR A 70 9.92 7.01 -4.45
CA TYR A 70 9.65 8.06 -5.43
C TYR A 70 8.29 8.73 -5.16
N PHE A 71 7.21 7.94 -5.09
CA PHE A 71 5.87 8.50 -4.87
C PHE A 71 5.71 9.11 -3.47
N LEU A 72 6.42 8.58 -2.46
CA LEU A 72 6.43 9.17 -1.12
C LEU A 72 7.18 10.50 -1.08
N LYS A 73 8.26 10.66 -1.86
CA LYS A 73 8.92 11.96 -2.03
C LYS A 73 8.02 12.94 -2.76
N LEU A 74 7.29 12.47 -3.78
CA LEU A 74 6.36 13.29 -4.55
C LEU A 74 5.18 13.77 -3.70
N SER A 75 4.60 12.88 -2.87
CA SER A 75 3.51 13.23 -1.96
C SER A 75 3.92 14.31 -0.96
N LYS A 76 5.11 14.16 -0.34
CA LYS A 76 5.68 15.17 0.57
C LYS A 76 5.89 16.52 -0.10
N LYS A 77 6.42 16.55 -1.33
CA LYS A 77 6.61 17.80 -2.10
C LYS A 77 5.29 18.52 -2.37
N LYS A 78 4.19 17.78 -2.48
CA LYS A 78 2.83 18.32 -2.71
C LYS A 78 2.06 18.60 -1.43
N GLY A 79 2.67 18.41 -0.26
CA GLY A 79 2.01 18.60 1.04
C GLY A 79 0.96 17.52 1.36
N ILE A 80 0.97 16.38 0.66
CA ILE A 80 0.05 15.28 0.89
C ILE A 80 0.56 14.48 2.09
N VAL A 81 -0.24 14.46 3.17
CA VAL A 81 0.04 13.63 4.35
C VAL A 81 -0.70 12.31 4.19
N ILE A 82 0.06 11.22 4.05
CA ILE A 82 -0.51 9.90 3.85
C ILE A 82 -0.38 9.11 5.15
N THR A 83 -1.53 8.74 5.70
CA THR A 83 -1.62 7.90 6.89
C THR A 83 -2.26 6.59 6.47
N PHE A 84 -1.48 5.51 6.43
CA PHE A 84 -2.03 4.19 6.17
C PHE A 84 -2.59 3.63 7.47
N PRO A 85 -3.89 3.31 7.58
CA PRO A 85 -4.33 2.44 8.64
C PRO A 85 -3.63 1.09 8.45
N GLN A 86 -3.01 0.58 9.51
CA GLN A 86 -2.52 -0.79 9.55
C GLN A 86 -3.70 -1.71 9.22
N ILE A 87 -3.59 -2.51 8.15
CA ILE A 87 -4.53 -3.61 7.93
C ILE A 87 -4.22 -4.61 9.04
N LEU A 88 -5.03 -4.62 10.10
CA LEU A 88 -5.00 -5.66 11.12
C LEU A 88 -5.46 -6.95 10.45
N GLN A 89 -4.53 -7.75 9.91
CA GLN A 89 -4.82 -9.16 9.65
C GLN A 89 -5.06 -9.84 11.00
N LYS A 90 -6.33 -10.17 11.27
CA LYS A 90 -6.71 -11.06 12.35
C LYS A 90 -6.41 -12.49 11.88
N PHE A 91 -5.30 -13.06 12.31
CA PHE A 91 -5.10 -14.51 12.18
C PHE A 91 -6.05 -15.21 13.18
N PRO A 92 -6.85 -16.19 12.77
CA PRO A 92 -7.49 -17.08 13.73
C PRO A 92 -6.40 -17.80 14.53
N ALA A 93 -6.53 -17.78 15.86
CA ALA A 93 -5.68 -18.60 16.73
C ALA A 93 -5.93 -20.07 16.39
N SER A 94 -4.83 -20.81 16.19
CA SER A 94 -4.83 -22.27 16.03
C SER A 94 -5.32 -22.96 17.30
#